data_AF-A0A0A3IA38-F1
#
_entry.id   AF-A0A0A3IA38-F1
#
_cell.length_a   1.000
_cell.length_b   1.000
_cell.length_c   1.000
_cell.angle_alpha   90.00
_cell.angle_beta   90.00
_cell.angle_gamma   90.00
#
_symmetry.space_group_name_H-M   'P 1'
#
loop_
_entity.id
_entity.type
_entity.pdbx_description
1 polymer ?
#
loop_
_entity_poly.entity_id
_entity_poly.type
_entity_poly.pdbx_seq_one_letter_code
_entity_poly.pdbx_strand_id
1 'polypeptide(L)'
;MKKKKSEEVQVDPLAWLEGDDPFGLNDPIELVNFVCTECKKNDEVPAYIIGEFMVDKKPGEPVTLECPYCNGEMFEAKDDPSE
;
A
#
# COMPACT_ATOMS: atom_id res chain seq x y z
N MET A 1 -3.05 60.63 16.48
CA MET A 1 -2.68 59.84 15.29
C MET A 1 -2.29 58.43 15.72
N LYS A 2 -2.84 57.44 15.00
CA LYS A 2 -2.37 56.05 14.81
C LYS A 2 -2.40 55.11 16.04
N LYS A 3 -3.55 54.45 16.18
CA LYS A 3 -3.70 53.15 16.87
C LYS A 3 -2.74 52.15 16.22
N LYS A 4 -1.75 51.66 16.95
CA LYS A 4 -0.93 50.51 16.51
C LYS A 4 -1.78 49.27 16.76
N LYS A 5 -2.31 48.71 15.68
CA LYS A 5 -3.02 47.42 15.69
C LYS A 5 -1.93 46.36 15.73
N SER A 6 -1.79 45.67 16.87
CA SER A 6 -0.94 44.49 16.95
C SER A 6 -1.53 43.45 16.00
N GLU A 7 -0.77 43.12 14.98
CA GLU A 7 -1.09 42.07 14.02
C GLU A 7 -0.76 40.75 14.73
N GLU A 8 -1.78 40.07 15.23
CA GLU A 8 -1.64 38.74 15.81
C GLU A 8 -1.30 37.79 14.66
N VAL A 9 -0.05 37.30 14.64
CA VAL A 9 0.39 36.27 13.71
C VAL A 9 -0.40 35.01 14.02
N GLN A 10 -1.41 34.72 13.19
CA GLN A 10 -2.14 33.47 13.21
C GLN A 10 -1.22 32.39 12.63
N VAL A 11 -0.41 31.78 13.50
CA VAL A 11 0.34 30.56 13.15
C VAL A 11 -0.67 29.42 12.98
N ASP A 12 -0.76 28.90 11.76
CA ASP A 12 -1.66 27.80 11.46
C ASP A 12 -1.20 26.53 12.21
N PRO A 13 -2.00 25.99 13.15
CA PRO A 13 -1.61 24.88 14.00
C PRO A 13 -1.51 23.54 13.26
N LEU A 14 -1.88 23.49 11.98
CA LEU A 14 -1.78 22.31 11.12
C LEU A 14 -0.62 22.39 10.12
N ALA A 15 0.20 23.45 10.15
CA ALA A 15 1.35 23.62 9.25
C ALA A 15 2.40 22.49 9.35
N TRP A 16 2.42 21.70 10.44
CA TRP A 16 3.29 20.52 10.58
C TRP A 16 2.78 19.28 9.84
N LEU A 17 1.50 19.27 9.44
CA LEU A 17 0.88 18.17 8.69
C LEU A 17 1.19 18.23 7.19
N GLU A 18 1.59 19.41 6.69
CA GLU A 18 1.82 19.67 5.26
C GLU A 18 3.24 19.31 4.78
N GLY A 19 4.20 19.10 5.70
CA GLY A 19 5.63 19.07 5.34
C GLY A 19 6.36 17.74 5.47
N ASP A 20 5.89 16.85 6.35
CA ASP A 20 6.55 15.58 6.65
C ASP A 20 5.48 14.48 6.60
N ASP A 21 5.66 13.49 5.72
CA ASP A 21 4.81 12.30 5.65
C ASP A 21 5.54 11.12 6.32
N PRO A 22 5.66 11.13 7.66
CA PRO A 22 6.48 10.16 8.40
C PRO A 22 5.95 8.72 8.28
N PHE A 23 4.75 8.55 7.74
CA PHE A 23 4.10 7.26 7.52
C PHE A 23 4.13 6.81 6.06
N GLY A 24 4.69 7.62 5.15
CA GLY A 24 4.71 7.30 3.72
C GLY A 24 3.32 7.08 3.13
N LEU A 25 2.29 7.79 3.62
CA LEU A 25 0.92 7.68 3.09
C LEU A 25 0.80 8.19 1.65
N ASN A 26 1.75 9.00 1.20
CA ASN A 26 1.85 9.49 -0.17
C ASN A 26 2.76 8.61 -1.05
N ASP A 27 3.43 7.60 -0.49
CA ASP A 27 4.23 6.67 -1.30
C ASP A 27 3.30 5.84 -2.20
N PRO A 28 3.74 5.55 -3.45
CA PRO A 28 2.96 4.71 -4.35
C PRO A 28 2.82 3.31 -3.76
N ILE A 29 1.58 2.88 -3.53
CA ILE A 29 1.28 1.52 -3.05
C ILE A 29 1.54 0.55 -4.22
N GLU A 30 2.54 -0.30 -4.07
CA GLU A 30 2.76 -1.41 -5.01
C GLU A 30 1.63 -2.44 -4.85
N LEU A 31 0.88 -2.66 -5.93
CA LEU A 31 -0.17 -3.68 -6.02
C LEU A 31 0.38 -4.88 -6.76
N VAL A 32 0.17 -6.06 -6.19
CA VAL A 32 0.57 -7.34 -6.78
C VAL A 32 -0.68 -8.09 -7.17
N ASN A 33 -0.68 -8.61 -8.38
CA ASN A 33 -1.84 -9.26 -8.95
C ASN A 33 -1.82 -10.76 -8.66
N PHE A 34 -2.91 -11.33 -8.15
CA PHE A 34 -3.04 -12.74 -7.83
C PHE A 34 -4.13 -13.40 -8.65
N VAL A 35 -3.82 -14.54 -9.26
CA VAL A 35 -4.80 -15.32 -10.02
C VAL A 35 -5.12 -16.63 -9.30
N CYS A 36 -6.41 -16.90 -9.15
CA CYS A 36 -6.88 -18.18 -8.65
C CYS A 36 -6.73 -19.25 -9.73
N THR A 37 -6.17 -20.40 -9.36
CA THR A 37 -5.98 -21.51 -10.31
C THR A 37 -7.29 -22.18 -10.70
N GLU A 38 -8.25 -22.26 -9.77
CA GLU A 38 -9.54 -22.93 -9.94
C GLU A 38 -10.58 -22.05 -10.64
N CYS A 39 -10.89 -20.87 -10.09
CA CYS A 39 -11.96 -20.02 -10.64
C CYS A 39 -11.47 -18.97 -11.64
N LYS A 40 -10.15 -18.86 -11.86
CA LYS A 40 -9.51 -17.88 -12.77
C LYS A 40 -9.81 -16.41 -12.45
N LYS A 41 -10.33 -16.13 -11.25
CA LYS A 41 -10.50 -14.76 -10.77
C LYS A 41 -9.16 -14.15 -10.41
N ASN A 42 -9.07 -12.86 -10.65
CA ASN A 42 -7.93 -12.04 -10.39
C ASN A 42 -8.20 -11.14 -9.17
N ASP A 43 -7.21 -10.91 -8.34
CA ASP A 43 -7.32 -10.08 -7.14
C ASP A 43 -6.03 -9.26 -6.93
N GLU A 44 -6.18 -7.96 -6.71
CA GLU A 44 -5.08 -7.02 -6.58
C GLU A 44 -4.80 -6.79 -5.10
N VAL A 45 -3.66 -7.30 -4.63
CA VAL A 45 -3.29 -7.27 -3.22
C VAL A 45 -2.08 -6.35 -3.04
N PRO A 46 -2.12 -5.39 -2.12
CA PRO A 46 -0.97 -4.54 -1.84
C PRO A 46 0.25 -5.34 -1.34
N ALA A 47 1.43 -5.01 -1.87
CA ALA A 47 2.68 -5.70 -1.56
C ALA A 47 3.02 -5.69 -0.05
N TYR A 48 2.66 -4.63 0.67
CA TYR A 48 2.89 -4.53 2.11
C TYR A 48 2.11 -5.61 2.90
N ILE A 49 0.91 -5.97 2.46
CA ILE A 49 0.12 -7.03 3.07
C ILE A 49 0.82 -8.38 2.87
N ILE A 50 1.33 -8.61 1.66
CA ILE A 50 2.04 -9.84 1.28
C ILE A 50 3.32 -10.01 2.11
N GLY A 51 4.05 -8.90 2.34
CA GLY A 51 5.25 -8.87 3.18
C GLY A 51 5.00 -9.37 4.60
N GLU A 52 3.82 -9.11 5.18
CA GLU A 52 3.45 -9.63 6.51
C GLU A 52 3.27 -11.16 6.49
N PHE A 53 2.79 -11.74 5.39
CA PHE A 53 2.70 -13.20 5.22
C PHE A 53 4.05 -13.86 4.90
N MET A 54 5.07 -13.07 4.53
CA MET A 54 6.42 -13.57 4.24
C MET A 54 7.32 -13.71 5.48
N VAL A 55 6.88 -13.29 6.68
CA VAL A 55 7.72 -13.28 7.89
C VAL A 55 8.32 -14.67 8.22
N ASP A 56 7.61 -15.76 7.89
CA ASP A 56 8.08 -17.14 8.05
C ASP A 56 8.65 -17.77 6.77
N LYS A 57 8.61 -17.08 5.63
CA LYS A 57 9.06 -17.59 4.32
C LYS A 57 10.45 -17.07 3.96
N LYS A 58 11.18 -17.88 3.18
CA LYS A 58 12.48 -17.46 2.65
C LYS A 58 12.30 -16.42 1.55
N PRO A 59 13.28 -15.50 1.37
CA PRO A 59 13.25 -14.57 0.23
C PRO A 59 13.21 -15.35 -1.09
N GLY A 60 12.24 -15.02 -1.93
CA GLY A 60 12.00 -15.69 -3.23
C GLY A 60 11.04 -16.87 -3.18
N GLU A 61 10.46 -17.20 -2.02
CA GLU A 61 9.40 -18.20 -1.95
C GLU A 61 8.05 -17.58 -2.36
N PRO A 62 7.29 -18.20 -3.28
CA PRO A 62 6.00 -17.65 -3.70
C PRO A 62 5.01 -17.62 -2.52
N VAL A 63 4.26 -16.53 -2.43
CA VAL A 63 3.14 -16.41 -1.50
C VAL A 63 1.91 -17.02 -2.14
N THR A 64 1.23 -17.87 -1.38
CA THR A 64 -0.04 -18.47 -1.76
C THR A 64 -1.12 -17.83 -0.91
N LEU A 65 -2.15 -17.28 -1.54
CA LEU A 65 -3.30 -16.68 -0.88
C LEU A 65 -4.53 -17.58 -1.07
N GLU A 66 -5.50 -17.49 -0.16
CA GLU A 66 -6.77 -18.20 -0.30
C GLU A 66 -7.78 -17.35 -1.08
N CYS A 67 -8.41 -17.94 -2.08
CA CYS A 67 -9.39 -17.26 -2.91
C CYS A 67 -10.70 -17.02 -2.14
N PRO A 68 -11.18 -15.77 -1.99
CA PRO A 68 -12.39 -15.47 -1.25
C PRO A 68 -13.68 -15.97 -1.94
N TYR A 69 -13.59 -16.43 -3.19
CA TYR A 69 -14.74 -16.87 -3.98
C TYR A 69 -14.96 -18.37 -4.00
N CYS A 70 -13.88 -19.16 -3.93
CA CYS A 70 -13.95 -20.62 -4.04
C CYS A 70 -13.10 -21.34 -2.98
N ASN A 71 -12.44 -20.61 -2.07
CA ASN A 71 -11.45 -21.14 -1.12
C ASN A 71 -10.30 -21.91 -1.78
N GLY A 72 -10.05 -21.66 -3.06
CA GLY A 72 -8.94 -22.25 -3.81
C GLY A 72 -7.64 -21.49 -3.62
N GLU A 73 -6.54 -22.07 -4.08
CA GLU A 73 -5.22 -21.43 -4.00
C GLU A 73 -5.04 -20.36 -5.10
N MET A 74 -4.58 -19.18 -4.69
CA MET A 74 -4.19 -18.08 -5.56
C MET A 74 -2.68 -17.89 -5.54
N PHE A 75 -2.11 -17.66 -6.71
CA PHE A 75 -0.68 -17.41 -6.88
C PHE A 75 -0.50 -16.05 -7.52
N GLU A 76 0.62 -15.41 -7.21
CA GLU A 76 1.06 -14.20 -7.91
C GLU A 76 1.05 -14.47 -9.43
N ALA A 77 0.33 -13.63 -10.14
CA ALA A 77 0.40 -13.57 -11.58
C ALA A 77 1.80 -13.06 -11.91
N LYS A 78 2.69 -13.99 -12.26
CA LYS A 78 4.01 -13.63 -12.76
C LYS A 78 3.82 -12.78 -14.01
N ASP A 79 4.17 -11.50 -13.93
CA ASP A 79 4.59 -10.74 -15.10
C ASP A 79 5.86 -11.42 -15.59
N ASP A 80 5.72 -12.41 -16.46
CA ASP A 80 6.84 -12.94 -17.22
C ASP A 80 7.05 -11.96 -18.39
N PRO A 81 8.11 -11.12 -18.42
CA PRO A 81 8.38 -10.24 -19.56
C PRO A 81 8.92 -11.02 -20.78
N SER A 82 8.64 -12.32 -20.89
CA SER A 82 9.12 -13.18 -21.98
C SER A 82 8.04 -13.40 -23.04
N GLU A 83 7.79 -12.38 -23.86
CA GLU A 83 7.44 -12.58 -25.29
C GLU A 83 8.04 -11.46 -26.15
#